data_AF-A0A4V6RZA7-F1
#
_entry.id   AF-A0A4V6RZA7-F1
#
_cell.length_a   1.000
_cell.length_b   1.000
_cell.length_c   1.000
_cell.angle_alpha   90.00
_cell.angle_beta   90.00
_cell.angle_gamma   90.00
#
_symmetry.space_group_name_H-M   'P 1'
#
loop_
_entity.id
_entity.type
_entity.pdbx_description
1 polymer ?
#
loop_
_entity_poly.entity_id
_entity_poly.type
_entity_poly.pdbx_seq_one_letter_code
_entity_poly.pdbx_strand_id
1 'polypeptide(L)' 'MRVKRMKVAEGRRLNIGQFPNFHRSGSIRGMKKLYYGENCLLVRCGNYIYNVTSEPSIYNQATI' A
#
# COMPACT_ATOMS: atom_id res chain seq x y z
N MET A 1 -6.43 -2.62 -11.57
CA MET A 1 -5.89 -1.82 -10.45
C MET A 1 -4.65 -2.51 -9.91
N ARG A 2 -3.49 -1.86 -9.92
CA ARG A 2 -2.23 -2.50 -9.52
C ARG A 2 -1.94 -2.17 -8.06
N VAL A 3 -2.10 -3.15 -7.17
CA VAL A 3 -1.55 -3.12 -5.82
C VAL A 3 -0.30 -3.99 -5.87
N LYS A 4 0.85 -3.42 -5.54
CA LYS A 4 2.11 -4.17 -5.48
C LYS A 4 2.23 -4.94 -4.16
N ARG A 5 3.13 -5.90 -4.08
CA ARG A 5 3.39 -6.71 -2.88
C ARG A 5 4.78 -6.45 -2.33
N MET A 6 4.88 -6.51 -1.00
CA MET A 6 6.13 -6.39 -0.27
C MET A 6 6.17 -7.42 0.87
N LYS A 7 7.34 -7.99 1.13
CA LYS A 7 7.54 -8.91 2.27
C LYS A 7 7.47 -8.14 3.58
N VAL A 8 6.95 -8.78 4.64
CA VAL A 8 6.81 -8.14 5.96
C VAL A 8 8.15 -7.64 6.52
N ALA A 9 9.23 -8.41 6.34
CA ALA A 9 10.57 -8.00 6.77
C ALA A 9 11.05 -6.72 6.06
N GLU A 10 10.79 -6.60 4.76
CA GLU A 10 11.14 -5.43 3.97
C GLU A 10 10.27 -4.22 4.33
N GLY A 11 8.96 -4.43 4.51
CA GLY A 11 8.06 -3.37 4.96
C GLY A 11 8.44 -2.82 6.34
N ARG A 12 8.90 -3.67 7.26
CA ARG A 12 9.46 -3.23 8.55
C ARG A 12 10.73 -2.40 8.36
N ARG A 13 11.66 -2.86 7.50
CA ARG A 13 12.90 -2.13 7.18
C ARG A 13 12.63 -0.72 6.62
N LEU A 14 11.59 -0.57 5.80
CA LEU A 14 11.18 0.70 5.20
C LEU A 14 10.23 1.52 6.08
N ASN A 15 10.00 1.09 7.33
CA ASN A 15 9.05 1.70 8.25
C ASN A 15 7.66 1.95 7.63
N ILE A 16 7.14 1.00 6.83
CA ILE A 16 5.87 1.18 6.10
C ILE A 16 4.66 1.33 7.05
N GLY A 17 4.82 0.97 8.33
CA GLY A 17 3.80 1.12 9.36
C GLY A 17 3.35 2.56 9.62
N GLN A 18 4.15 3.55 9.23
CA GLN A 18 3.82 4.97 9.36
C GLN A 18 2.75 5.46 8.36
N PHE A 19 2.50 4.70 7.29
CA PHE A 19 1.56 5.09 6.24
C PHE A 19 0.11 4.68 6.55
N PRO A 20 -0.89 5.45 6.09
CA PRO A 20 -2.29 5.06 6.16
C PRO A 20 -2.51 3.69 5.53
N ASN A 21 -3.30 2.84 6.18
CA ASN A 21 -3.50 1.48 5.73
C ASN A 21 -4.91 0.97 6.06
N PHE A 22 -5.27 -0.14 5.41
CA PHE A 22 -6.49 -0.88 5.68
C PHE A 22 -6.23 -2.37 5.56
N HIS A 23 -7.08 -3.18 6.20
CA HIS A 23 -6.95 -4.63 6.15
C HIS A 23 -7.13 -5.15 4.71
N ARG A 24 -6.40 -6.21 4.35
CA ARG A 24 -6.38 -6.80 3.00
C ARG A 24 -7.75 -7.22 2.45
N SER A 25 -8.74 -7.46 3.33
CA SER A 25 -10.11 -7.80 2.95
C SER A 25 -10.98 -6.57 2.63
N GLY A 26 -10.48 -5.36 2.88
CA GLY A 26 -11.17 -4.13 2.57
C GLY A 26 -11.26 -3.86 1.07
N SER A 27 -12.27 -3.09 0.65
CA SER A 27 -12.51 -2.77 -0.75
C SER A 27 -11.50 -1.76 -1.28
N ILE A 28 -10.54 -2.20 -2.10
CA ILE A 28 -9.56 -1.31 -2.76
C ILE A 28 -10.28 -0.23 -3.58
N ARG A 29 -11.34 -0.61 -4.31
CA ARG A 29 -12.13 0.34 -5.12
C ARG A 29 -12.82 1.38 -4.23
N GLY A 30 -13.39 0.94 -3.11
CA GLY A 30 -13.99 1.84 -2.12
C GLY A 30 -12.96 2.80 -1.51
N MET A 31 -11.78 2.27 -1.13
CA MET A 31 -10.71 3.07 -0.55
C MET A 31 -10.18 4.14 -1.51
N LYS A 32 -10.01 3.78 -2.79
CA LYS A 32 -9.64 4.74 -3.84
C LYS A 32 -10.70 5.83 -4.02
N LYS A 33 -11.96 5.43 -4.21
CA LYS A 33 -13.06 6.37 -4.48
C LYS A 33 -13.34 7.33 -3.32
N LEU A 34 -13.27 6.85 -2.09
CA LEU A 34 -13.74 7.59 -0.90
C LEU A 34 -12.63 8.32 -0.15
N TYR A 35 -11.38 7.83 -0.20
CA TYR A 35 -10.32 8.31 0.71
C TYR A 35 -8.99 8.63 0.02
N TYR A 36 -8.52 7.79 -0.90
CA TYR A 36 -7.13 7.86 -1.38
C TYR A 36 -6.96 8.47 -2.78
N GLY A 37 -8.04 8.56 -3.56
CA GLY A 37 -8.00 8.97 -4.96
C GLY A 37 -7.62 7.81 -5.90
N GLU A 38 -8.01 7.94 -7.17
CA GLU A 38 -7.83 6.89 -8.17
C GLU A 38 -6.35 6.62 -8.51
N ASN A 39 -5.51 7.65 -8.41
CA ASN A 39 -4.08 7.60 -8.73
C ASN A 39 -3.19 7.16 -7.55
N CYS A 40 -3.78 6.70 -6.44
CA CYS A 40 -2.97 6.33 -5.27
C CYS A 40 -2.08 5.10 -5.53
N LEU A 41 -0.92 5.11 -4.89
CA LEU A 41 0.05 4.03 -4.91
C LEU A 41 -0.16 3.14 -3.69
N LEU A 42 -0.49 1.87 -3.94
CA LEU A 42 -0.85 0.91 -2.90
C LEU A 42 0.13 -0.26 -2.87
N VAL A 43 0.62 -0.59 -1.68
CA VAL A 43 1.49 -1.74 -1.42
C VAL A 43 0.83 -2.63 -0.38
N ARG A 44 0.60 -3.90 -0.72
CA ARG A 44 0.21 -4.94 0.22
C ARG A 44 1.44 -5.48 0.94
N CYS A 45 1.43 -5.42 2.26
CA CYS A 45 2.45 -5.99 3.12
C CYS A 45 1.77 -6.81 4.23
N GLY A 46 1.92 -8.13 4.18
CA GLY A 46 1.21 -9.05 5.09
C GLY A 46 -0.31 -8.98 4.95
N ASN A 47 -0.99 -8.65 6.06
CA ASN A 47 -2.45 -8.54 6.16
C ASN A 47 -3.01 -7.14 5.89
N TYR A 48 -2.17 -6.18 5.52
CA TYR A 48 -2.57 -4.78 5.30
C TYR A 48 -2.15 -4.29 3.92
N ILE A 49 -2.87 -3.27 3.45
CA ILE A 49 -2.58 -2.52 2.23
C ILE A 49 -2.31 -1.07 2.64
N TYR A 50 -1.13 -0.58 2.30
CA TYR A 50 -0.61 0.72 2.68
C TYR A 50 -0.71 1.69 1.51
N ASN A 51 -1.16 2.91 1.77
CA ASN A 51 -1.11 4.02 0.84
C ASN A 51 0.25 4.73 0.96
N VAL A 52 1.12 4.50 -0.03
CA VAL A 52 2.49 5.03 -0.09
C VAL A 52 2.61 6.13 -1.14
N THR A 53 1.51 6.83 -1.46
CA THR A 53 1.49 7.89 -2.48
C THR A 53 2.47 9.02 -2.15
N SER A 54 2.66 9.33 -0.87
CA SER A 54 3.64 10.31 -0.40
C SER A 54 5.10 9.83 -0.50
N GLU A 55 5.34 8.53 -0.75
CA GLU A 55 6.68 7.96 -0.89
C GLU A 55 6.72 6.92 -2.04
N PRO A 56 6.69 7.37 -3.31
CA PRO A 56 6.64 6.48 -4.48
C PRO A 56 7.80 5.49 -4.59
N SER A 57 8.95 5.78 -3.96
CA SER A 57 10.11 4.89 -3.96
C SER A 57 9.78 3.51 -3.36
N ILE A 58 8.94 3.45 -2.33
CA ILE A 58 8.47 2.21 -1.70
C ILE A 58 7.62 1.40 -2.68
N TYR A 59 6.73 2.07 -3.43
CA TYR A 59 5.95 1.42 -4.48
C TYR A 59 6.86 0.89 -5.59
N ASN A 60 7.90 1.64 -5.99
CA ASN A 60 8.80 1.22 -7.05
C ASN A 60 9.65 -0.01 -6.66
N GLN A 61 10.08 -0.11 -5.40
CA GLN A 61 10.80 -1.26 -4.85
C GLN A 61 9.92 -2.51 -4.69
N ALA A 62 8.61 -2.34 -4.50
CA ALA A 62 7.68 -3.46 -4.35
C ALA A 62 7.49 -4.25 -5.66
N THR A 63 7.22 -5.55 -5.53
CA THR A 63 7.00 -6.46 -6.66
C THR A 63 5.53 -6.50 -7.08
N ILE A 64 5.22 -7.12 -8.23
CA ILE A 64 3.84 -7.36 -8.67
C ILE A 64 3.15 -8.37 -7.75
#